data_AF-A0A7Y3ASA8-F1
#
_entry.id   AF-A0A7Y3ASA8-F1
#
_cell.length_a   1.000
_cell.length_b   1.000
_cell.length_c   1.000
_cell.angle_alpha   90.00
_cell.angle_beta   90.00
_cell.angle_gamma   90.00
#
_symmetry.space_group_name_H-M   'P 1'
#
loop_
_entity.id
_entity.type
_entity.pdbx_description
1 polymer ?
#
loop_
_entity_poly.entity_id
_entity_poly.type
_entity_poly.pdbx_seq_one_letter_code
_entity_poly.pdbx_strand_id
1 'polypeptide(L)' 'MKLYQLHSRQYLPITQKEAWAFLSNPANLKVITPDHMGFHILDGADRDMFPGQIIQYKVSPFPGITT' A
#
# COMPACT_ATOMS: atom_id res chain seq x y z
N MET A 1 27.73 -5.74 -5.48
CA MET A 1 26.30 -5.79 -5.13
C MET A 1 25.50 -5.27 -6.32
N LYS A 2 24.47 -5.97 -6.78
CA LYS A 2 23.64 -5.52 -7.91
C LYS A 2 22.38 -4.84 -7.38
N LEU A 3 22.10 -3.63 -7.84
CA LEU A 3 20.86 -2.91 -7.55
C LEU A 3 19.85 -3.26 -8.64
N TYR A 4 18.67 -3.74 -8.26
CA TYR A 4 17.56 -4.00 -9.17
C TYR A 4 16.46 -2.97 -8.90
N GLN A 5 15.88 -2.43 -9.98
CA GLN A 5 14.81 -1.44 -9.88
C GLN A 5 13.70 -1.80 -10.87
N LEU A 6 12.46 -1.80 -10.41
CA LEU A 6 11.28 -1.94 -11.26
C LEU A 6 10.71 -0.56 -11.55
N HIS A 7 10.61 -0.19 -12.83
CA HIS A 7 9.90 1.02 -13.28
C HIS A 7 8.61 0.62 -13.97
N SER A 8 7.50 1.23 -13.57
CA SER A 8 6.18 1.00 -14.18
C SER A 8 5.38 2.29 -14.21
N ARG A 9 4.50 2.43 -15.19
CA ARG A 9 3.56 3.55 -15.34
C ARG A 9 2.17 3.00 -15.64
N GLN A 10 1.18 3.49 -14.91
CA GLN A 10 -0.22 3.14 -15.10
C GLN A 10 -1.03 4.42 -15.36
N TYR A 11 -1.98 4.34 -16.29
CA TYR A 11 -2.94 5.40 -16.58
C TYR A 11 -4.28 5.01 -15.98
N LEU A 12 -4.82 5.86 -15.10
CA LEU A 12 -6.11 5.64 -14.45
C LEU A 12 -7.14 6.59 -15.06
N PRO A 13 -8.38 6.16 -15.32
CA PRO A 13 -9.45 7.00 -15.87
C PRO A 13 -10.08 7.89 -14.77
N ILE A 14 -9.25 8.54 -13.95
CA ILE A 14 -9.65 9.42 -12.84
C ILE A 14 -8.77 10.66 -12.81
N THR A 15 -9.22 11.70 -12.11
CA THR A 15 -8.44 12.92 -11.92
C THR A 15 -7.29 12.72 -10.94
N GLN A 16 -6.27 13.58 -11.02
CA GLN A 16 -5.16 13.57 -10.06
C GLN A 16 -5.63 13.81 -8.62
N LYS A 17 -6.66 14.62 -8.43
CA LYS A 17 -7.22 14.92 -7.11
C LYS A 17 -7.88 13.69 -6.49
N GLU A 18 -8.65 12.94 -7.28
CA GLU A 18 -9.27 11.68 -6.84
C GLU A 18 -8.20 10.63 -6.54
N ALA A 19 -7.20 10.50 -7.41
CA ALA A 19 -6.07 9.60 -7.18
C ALA A 19 -5.32 9.96 -5.88
N TRP A 20 -5.05 11.24 -5.64
CA TRP A 20 -4.37 11.70 -4.43
C TRP A 20 -5.19 11.40 -3.18
N ALA A 21 -6.49 11.75 -3.17
CA ALA A 21 -7.36 11.49 -2.03
C ALA A 21 -7.46 10.00 -1.69
N PHE A 22 -7.42 9.13 -2.69
CA PHE A 22 -7.37 7.69 -2.49
C PHE A 22 -6.01 7.23 -1.94
N LEU A 23 -4.91 7.65 -2.55
CA LEU A 23 -3.55 7.23 -2.19
C LEU A 23 -3.06 7.81 -0.87
N SER A 24 -3.58 8.96 -0.45
CA SER A 24 -3.24 9.60 0.83
C SER A 24 -4.00 9.01 2.01
N ASN A 25 -4.86 8.03 1.81
CA ASN A 25 -5.55 7.32 2.87
C ASN A 25 -4.86 5.96 3.11
N PRO A 26 -4.25 5.74 4.28
CA PRO A 26 -3.49 4.52 4.55
C PRO A 26 -4.36 3.25 4.57
N ALA A 27 -5.66 3.37 4.85
CA ALA A 27 -6.58 2.23 4.81
C ALA A 27 -6.73 1.65 3.38
N ASN A 28 -6.52 2.47 2.35
CA ASN A 28 -6.61 2.06 0.96
C ASN A 28 -5.43 1.20 0.49
N LEU A 29 -4.34 1.10 1.27
CA LEU A 29 -3.24 0.18 0.98
C LEU A 29 -3.72 -1.27 0.90
N LYS A 30 -4.71 -1.64 1.70
CA LYS A 30 -5.35 -2.96 1.62
C LYS A 30 -6.10 -3.16 0.32
N VAL A 31 -6.77 -2.12 -0.20
CA VAL A 31 -7.61 -2.20 -1.41
C VAL A 31 -6.77 -2.41 -2.67
N ILE A 32 -5.59 -1.79 -2.74
CA ILE A 32 -4.68 -1.93 -3.89
C ILE A 32 -3.80 -3.18 -3.81
N THR A 33 -3.80 -3.86 -2.66
CA THR A 33 -3.03 -5.07 -2.44
C THR A 33 -3.93 -6.28 -2.73
N PRO A 34 -3.53 -7.23 -3.59
CA PRO A 34 -4.35 -8.40 -3.87
C PRO A 34 -4.76 -9.16 -2.60
N ASP A 35 -6.02 -9.60 -2.51
CA ASP A 35 -6.57 -10.24 -1.30
C ASP A 35 -5.75 -11.45 -0.82
N HIS A 36 -5.19 -12.23 -1.75
CA HIS A 36 -4.36 -13.39 -1.43
C HIS A 36 -3.04 -13.04 -0.72
N MET A 37 -2.63 -11.77 -0.70
CA MET A 37 -1.44 -11.33 0.03
C MET A 37 -1.69 -11.16 1.53
N GLY A 38 -2.93 -11.30 2.02
CA GLY A 38 -3.23 -11.27 3.46
C GLY A 38 -2.81 -9.95 4.13
N PHE A 39 -2.94 -8.82 3.43
CA PHE A 39 -2.51 -7.52 3.93
C PHE A 39 -3.33 -7.09 5.14
N HIS A 40 -2.66 -6.88 6.27
CA HIS A 40 -3.28 -6.48 7.52
C HIS A 40 -2.52 -5.33 8.17
N ILE A 41 -3.18 -4.19 8.32
CA ILE A 41 -2.62 -3.02 9.01
C ILE A 41 -2.68 -3.26 10.52
N LEU A 42 -1.56 -3.04 11.19
CA LEU A 42 -1.41 -3.16 12.64
C LEU A 42 -1.51 -1.79 13.33
N ASP A 43 -0.90 -0.75 12.75
CA ASP A 43 -0.88 0.60 13.33
C ASP A 43 -0.61 1.68 12.26
N GLY A 44 -0.93 2.93 12.61
CA GLY A 44 -0.59 4.11 11.82
C GLY A 44 -1.55 4.42 10.67
N ALA A 45 -2.77 3.86 10.69
CA ALA A 45 -3.82 4.14 9.69
C ALA A 45 -5.06 4.86 10.26
N ASP A 46 -4.94 5.43 11.45
CA ASP A 46 -5.98 6.18 12.15
C ASP A 46 -6.18 7.62 11.62
N ARG A 47 -5.29 8.08 10.74
CA ARG A 47 -5.26 9.45 10.21
C ARG A 47 -4.75 9.50 8.77
N ASP A 48 -4.99 10.63 8.11
CA ASP A 48 -4.50 10.89 6.76
C ASP A 48 -2.98 10.84 6.67
N MET A 49 -2.46 10.42 5.51
CA MET A 49 -1.03 10.27 5.30
C MET A 49 -0.29 11.60 5.38
N PHE A 50 0.82 11.63 6.12
CA PHE A 50 1.71 12.79 6.20
C PHE A 50 3.20 12.42 6.08
N PRO A 51 4.07 13.38 5.71
CA PRO A 51 5.50 13.12 5.57
C PRO A 51 6.12 12.59 6.86
N GLY A 52 6.83 11.47 6.77
CA GLY A 52 7.50 10.82 7.91
C GLY A 52 6.61 9.86 8.72
N GLN A 53 5.35 9.65 8.32
CA GLN A 53 4.48 8.66 8.96
C GLN A 53 5.01 7.24 8.74
N ILE A 54 4.92 6.43 9.80
CA ILE A 54 5.23 5.01 9.78
C ILE A 54 3.90 4.25 9.86
N ILE A 55 3.67 3.35 8.90
CA ILE A 55 2.53 2.44 8.88
C ILE A 55 3.06 1.04 9.13
N GLN A 56 2.54 0.37 10.14
CA GLN A 56 2.91 -1.00 10.45
C GLN A 56 1.87 -1.96 9.86
N TYR A 57 2.32 -2.96 9.11
CA TYR A 57 1.43 -3.97 8.50
C TYR A 57 2.12 -5.33 8.43
N LYS A 58 1.32 -6.38 8.21
CA LYS A 58 1.76 -7.73 7.89
C LYS A 58 1.29 -8.11 6.49
N VAL A 59 2.09 -8.95 5.82
CA VAL A 59 1.73 -9.60 4.56
C VAL A 59 1.99 -11.10 4.65
N SER A 60 1.16 -11.88 3.97
CA SER A 60 1.19 -13.34 3.99
C SER A 60 0.82 -13.88 2.61
N PRO A 61 1.69 -13.67 1.60
CA PRO A 61 1.40 -14.08 0.22
C PRO A 61 1.40 -15.60 0.01
N PHE A 62 1.93 -16.38 0.95
CA PHE A 62 1.98 -17.84 0.89
C PHE A 62 1.26 -18.47 2.09
N PRO A 63 0.50 -19.56 1.90
CA PRO A 63 -0.14 -20.28 3.00
C PRO A 63 0.87 -20.70 4.07
N GLY A 64 0.61 -20.33 5.34
CA GLY A 64 1.43 -20.72 6.49
C GLY A 64 2.70 -19.87 6.73
N ILE A 65 2.99 -18.87 5.90
CA ILE A 65 4.14 -17.96 6.09
C ILE A 65 3.60 -16.53 6.27
N THR A 66 3.81 -15.97 7.46
CA THR A 66 3.46 -14.57 7.78
C THR A 66 4.75 -13.78 8.01
N THR A 67 4.90 -12.62 7.36
CA THR A 67 6.04 -11.70 7.53
C THR A 67 5.56 -10.30 7.91
#